data_AF-A0A916UVG2-F1
#
_entry.id   AF-A0A916UVG2-F1
#
_cell.length_a   1.000
_cell.length_b   1.000
_cell.length_c   1.000
_cell.angle_alpha   90.00
_cell.angle_beta   90.00
_cell.angle_gamma   90.00
#
_symmetry.space_group_name_H-M   'P 1'
#
loop_
_entity.id
_entity.type
_entity.pdbx_description
1 polymer ?
#
loop_
_entity_poly.entity_id
_entity_poly.type
_entity_poly.pdbx_seq_one_letter_code
_entity_poly.pdbx_strand_id
1 'polypeptide(L)'
;MTAVAAVQLAALFDCSERTIRDLAQRGVLAKVGRDRYDAPASVTAYIRHLREQPSARGSGSGDLNPEQERARKDRALADKTELQNAVTRGELVSAEDAEAAWVEMISIARSRLLAMPTKLGPALATMTTATEVQSAIEAEVTAALEDLAGTLVEGSEDPRAGGADSSG
;
A
#
# COMPACT_ATOMS: atom_id res chain seq x y z
N MET A 1 9.10 41.52 -42.18
CA MET A 1 10.38 41.06 -41.60
C MET A 1 10.88 42.17 -40.68
N THR A 2 10.62 42.06 -39.38
CA THR A 2 11.00 43.11 -38.42
C THR A 2 12.35 42.75 -37.83
N ALA A 3 13.41 43.38 -38.35
CA ALA A 3 14.77 43.16 -37.86
C ALA A 3 15.00 43.98 -36.57
N VAL A 4 15.29 43.30 -35.47
CA VAL A 4 15.53 43.92 -34.15
C VAL A 4 16.99 43.73 -33.72
N ALA A 5 17.47 44.63 -32.86
CA ALA A 5 18.81 44.51 -32.26
C ALA A 5 18.84 43.45 -31.16
N ALA A 6 20.04 42.96 -30.81
CA ALA A 6 20.23 41.98 -29.73
C ALA A 6 19.60 42.42 -28.40
N VAL A 7 19.74 43.71 -28.06
CA VAL A 7 19.19 44.33 -26.85
C VAL A 7 17.67 44.16 -26.76
N GLN A 8 16.97 44.36 -27.87
CA GLN A 8 15.50 44.30 -27.92
C GLN A 8 15.01 42.85 -27.82
N LEU A 9 15.74 41.92 -28.45
CA LEU A 9 15.42 40.49 -28.36
C LEU A 9 15.74 39.93 -26.98
N ALA A 10 16.82 40.41 -26.34
CA ALA A 10 17.20 40.08 -24.98
C ALA A 10 16.11 40.51 -23.97
N ALA A 11 15.58 41.73 -24.12
CA ALA A 11 14.45 42.21 -23.32
C ALA A 11 13.17 41.39 -23.55
N LEU A 12 12.89 40.98 -24.80
CA LEU A 12 11.72 40.15 -25.11
C LEU A 12 11.82 38.75 -24.51
N PHE A 13 13.03 38.18 -24.46
CA PHE A 13 13.27 36.83 -23.96
C PHE A 13 13.61 36.80 -22.46
N ASP A 14 13.60 37.97 -21.81
CA ASP A 14 14.00 38.17 -20.42
C ASP A 14 15.38 37.55 -20.10
N CYS A 15 16.38 37.83 -20.94
CA CYS A 15 17.73 37.30 -20.80
C CYS A 15 18.81 38.32 -21.17
N SER A 16 20.09 37.96 -20.98
CA SER A 16 21.21 38.83 -21.33
C SER A 16 21.50 38.82 -22.84
N GLU A 17 22.03 39.92 -23.39
CA GLU A 17 22.52 39.95 -24.77
C GLU A 17 23.59 38.88 -25.05
N ARG A 18 24.39 38.52 -24.04
CA ARG A 18 25.36 37.44 -24.13
C ARG A 18 24.67 36.11 -24.44
N THR A 19 23.54 35.84 -23.78
CA THR A 19 22.72 34.65 -24.02
C THR A 19 22.14 34.64 -25.43
N ILE A 20 21.67 35.79 -25.93
CA ILE A 20 21.19 35.93 -27.31
C ILE A 20 22.31 35.63 -28.32
N ARG A 21 23.53 36.13 -28.08
CA ARG A 21 24.69 35.85 -28.95
C ARG A 21 25.09 34.37 -28.93
N ASP A 22 25.06 33.73 -27.76
CA ASP A 22 25.31 32.29 -27.62
C ASP A 22 24.27 31.45 -28.39
N LEU A 23 22.98 31.74 -28.21
CA LEU A 23 21.89 31.07 -28.92
C LEU A 23 21.98 31.28 -30.44
N ALA A 24 22.37 32.48 -30.89
CA ALA A 24 22.62 32.75 -32.29
C ALA A 24 23.83 31.98 -32.84
N GLN A 25 24.91 31.86 -32.06
CA GLN A 25 26.10 31.08 -32.44
C GLN A 25 25.78 29.57 -32.54
N ARG A 26 24.88 29.09 -31.69
CA ARG A 26 24.35 27.72 -31.72
C ARG A 26 23.31 27.48 -32.81
N GLY A 27 22.99 28.49 -33.63
CA GLY A 27 22.05 28.39 -34.74
C GLY A 27 20.58 28.36 -34.34
N VAL A 28 20.26 28.68 -33.08
CA VAL A 28 18.88 28.65 -32.55
C VAL A 28 18.07 29.89 -32.96
N LEU A 29 18.72 31.04 -33.17
CA LEU A 29 18.08 32.31 -33.54
C LEU A 29 18.33 32.69 -34.99
N ALA A 30 17.33 33.29 -35.62
CA ALA A 30 17.38 33.70 -37.02
C ALA A 30 18.10 35.05 -37.18
N LYS A 31 19.40 34.99 -37.47
CA LYS A 31 20.25 36.17 -37.67
C LYS A 31 20.15 36.68 -39.11
N VAL A 32 19.81 37.97 -39.27
CA VAL A 32 19.62 38.63 -40.57
C VAL A 32 20.79 39.56 -40.93
N GLY A 33 21.64 39.91 -39.96
CA GLY A 33 22.82 40.73 -40.18
C GLY A 33 23.71 40.85 -38.94
N ARG A 34 24.71 41.73 -38.98
CA ARG A 34 25.56 42.02 -37.82
C ARG A 34 24.71 42.62 -36.70
N ASP A 35 24.56 41.87 -35.62
CA ASP A 35 23.76 42.23 -34.45
C ASP A 35 22.26 42.51 -34.74
N ARG A 36 21.71 41.88 -35.77
CA ARG A 36 20.30 42.00 -36.19
C ARG A 36 19.65 40.63 -36.34
N TYR A 37 18.45 40.50 -35.78
CA TYR A 37 17.69 39.26 -35.74
C TYR A 37 16.28 39.46 -36.26
N ASP A 38 15.74 38.45 -36.93
CA ASP A 38 14.32 38.39 -37.24
C ASP A 38 13.56 37.99 -35.97
N ALA A 39 12.81 38.93 -35.38
CA ALA A 39 12.10 38.67 -34.12
C ALA A 39 11.06 37.54 -34.26
N PRO A 40 10.08 37.59 -35.20
CA PRO A 40 9.12 36.51 -35.40
C PRO A 40 9.76 35.12 -35.61
N ALA A 41 10.81 35.03 -36.44
CA ALA A 41 11.46 33.76 -36.72
C ALA A 41 12.28 33.26 -35.52
N SER A 42 12.97 34.17 -34.80
CA SER A 42 13.77 33.84 -33.62
C SER A 42 12.91 33.40 -32.43
N VAL A 43 11.76 34.05 -32.20
CA VAL A 43 10.77 33.61 -31.19
C VAL A 43 10.30 32.19 -31.49
N THR A 44 9.88 31.94 -32.73
CA THR A 44 9.37 30.63 -33.14
C THR A 44 10.42 29.54 -33.00
N ALA A 45 11.65 29.81 -33.44
CA ALA A 45 12.77 28.88 -33.34
C ALA A 45 13.18 28.61 -31.88
N TYR A 46 13.17 29.65 -31.04
CA TYR A 46 13.48 29.52 -29.62
C TYR A 46 12.42 28.71 -28.86
N ILE A 47 11.12 28.96 -29.11
CA ILE A 47 10.03 28.16 -28.53
C ILE A 47 10.14 26.68 -28.95
N ARG A 48 10.47 26.41 -30.22
CA ARG A 48 10.71 25.04 -30.71
C ARG A 48 11.89 24.40 -29.97
N HIS A 49 13.01 25.10 -29.86
CA HIS A 49 14.19 24.64 -29.14
C HIS A 49 13.93 24.40 -27.64
N LEU A 50 13.03 25.17 -27.01
CA LEU A 50 12.61 24.91 -25.62
C LEU A 50 11.72 23.67 -25.48
N ARG A 51 10.89 23.37 -26.48
CA ARG A 51 10.05 22.15 -26.48
C ARG A 51 10.83 20.87 -26.78
N GLU A 52 11.87 20.98 -27.60
CA GLU A 52 12.74 19.86 -27.99
C GLU A 52 13.83 19.56 -26.96
N GLN A 53 14.16 20.51 -26.08
CA GLN A 53 15.00 20.23 -24.93
C GLN A 53 14.20 19.42 -23.91
N PRO A 54 14.66 18.21 -23.52
CA PRO A 54 14.16 17.55 -22.34
C PRO A 54 14.50 18.47 -21.16
N SER A 55 13.48 19.09 -20.56
CA SER A 55 13.62 19.95 -19.40
C SER A 55 14.39 19.22 -18.30
N ALA A 56 15.68 19.55 -18.13
CA ALA A 56 16.49 19.01 -17.04
C ALA A 56 16.03 19.54 -15.66
N ARG A 57 15.00 20.39 -15.59
CA ARG A 57 14.36 20.85 -14.36
C ARG A 57 12.87 21.05 -14.62
N GLY A 58 12.06 20.27 -13.93
CA GLY A 58 10.61 20.27 -14.06
C GLY A 58 9.99 21.64 -13.75
N SER A 59 9.05 22.04 -14.59
CA SER A 59 8.06 23.09 -14.29
C SER A 59 7.04 23.11 -15.43
N GLY A 60 5.82 22.62 -15.14
CA GLY A 60 4.63 23.05 -15.87
C GLY A 60 3.75 21.93 -16.39
N SER A 61 2.59 21.78 -15.74
CA SER A 61 1.35 21.23 -16.28
C SER A 61 1.29 19.71 -16.52
N GLY A 62 0.71 18.99 -15.55
CA GLY A 62 -0.02 17.75 -15.81
C GLY A 62 0.79 16.48 -16.04
N ASP A 63 2.10 16.56 -16.24
CA ASP A 63 2.95 15.37 -16.38
C ASP A 63 3.53 14.94 -15.02
N LEU A 64 3.25 13.69 -14.67
CA LEU A 64 3.67 13.03 -13.44
C LEU A 64 5.18 13.18 -13.24
N ASN A 65 5.60 13.85 -12.16
CA ASN A 65 7.03 13.98 -11.83
C ASN A 65 7.59 12.57 -11.54
N PRO A 66 8.50 12.02 -12.38
CA PRO A 66 8.97 10.64 -12.26
C PRO A 66 9.66 10.35 -10.92
N GLU A 67 10.30 11.35 -10.31
CA GLU A 67 10.93 11.20 -8.99
C GLU A 67 9.90 11.13 -7.86
N GLN A 68 8.81 11.89 -7.95
CA GLN A 68 7.72 11.83 -6.97
C GLN A 68 6.96 10.51 -7.06
N GLU A 69 6.71 10.01 -8.27
CA GLU A 69 6.07 8.70 -8.46
C GLU A 69 6.98 7.54 -8.05
N ARG A 70 8.29 7.64 -8.26
CA ARG A 70 9.27 6.67 -7.71
C ARG A 70 9.26 6.68 -6.19
N ALA A 71 9.34 7.86 -5.56
CA ALA A 71 9.29 7.97 -4.10
C ALA A 71 7.97 7.42 -3.52
N ARG A 72 6.83 7.63 -4.20
CA ARG A 72 5.54 7.03 -3.81
C ARG A 72 5.55 5.51 -3.92
N LYS A 73 6.09 4.96 -5.01
CA LYS A 73 6.23 3.51 -5.21
C LYS A 73 7.17 2.89 -4.18
N ASP A 74 8.31 3.50 -3.92
CA ASP A 74 9.29 3.03 -2.95
C ASP A 74 8.70 3.03 -1.53
N ARG A 75 7.93 4.07 -1.18
CA ARG A 75 7.18 4.11 0.08
C ARG A 75 6.14 3.00 0.17
N ALA A 76 5.32 2.81 -0.86
CA ALA A 76 4.32 1.74 -0.87
C ALA A 76 4.97 0.34 -0.81
N LEU A 77 6.16 0.17 -1.40
CA LEU A 77 6.92 -1.07 -1.33
C LEU A 77 7.50 -1.29 0.07
N ALA A 78 8.00 -0.23 0.73
CA ALA A 78 8.44 -0.29 2.12
C ALA A 78 7.28 -0.70 3.04
N ASP A 79 6.13 -0.03 2.92
CA ASP A 79 4.92 -0.34 3.69
C ASP A 79 4.46 -1.79 3.48
N LYS A 80 4.49 -2.28 2.22
CA LYS A 80 4.19 -3.67 1.90
C LYS A 80 5.16 -4.64 2.58
N THR A 81 6.45 -4.31 2.57
CA THR A 81 7.50 -5.16 3.18
C THR A 81 7.34 -5.20 4.70
N GLU A 82 7.00 -4.06 5.32
CA GLU A 82 6.70 -3.99 6.76
C GLU A 82 5.49 -4.85 7.13
N LEU A 83 4.40 -4.77 6.35
CA LEU A 83 3.21 -5.61 6.55
C LEU A 83 3.53 -7.11 6.38
N GLN A 84 4.31 -7.48 5.36
CA GLN A 84 4.75 -8.86 5.17
C GLN A 84 5.59 -9.35 6.36
N ASN A 85 6.52 -8.52 6.85
CA ASN A 85 7.31 -8.85 8.03
C ASN A 85 6.43 -9.00 9.29
N ALA A 86 5.41 -8.17 9.46
CA ALA A 86 4.46 -8.29 10.57
C ALA A 86 3.62 -9.58 10.49
N VAL A 87 3.19 -9.98 9.30
CA VAL A 87 2.56 -11.29 9.07
C VAL A 87 3.53 -12.41 9.44
N THR A 88 4.79 -12.37 8.97
CA THR A 88 5.80 -13.38 9.29
C THR A 88 6.14 -13.41 10.79
N ARG A 89 6.06 -12.29 11.51
CA ARG A 89 6.20 -12.28 12.99
C ARG A 89 4.95 -12.77 13.74
N GLY A 90 3.83 -12.97 13.05
CA GLY A 90 2.58 -13.40 13.68
C GLY A 90 1.80 -12.26 14.34
N GLU A 91 2.08 -11.00 13.99
CA GLU A 91 1.41 -9.81 14.55
C GLU A 91 0.10 -9.48 13.81
N LEU A 92 -0.11 -10.07 12.64
CA LEU A 92 -1.28 -9.84 11.79
C LEU A 92 -1.94 -11.18 11.43
N VAL A 93 -3.25 -11.25 11.66
CA VAL A 93 -4.13 -12.33 11.22
C VAL A 93 -5.12 -11.75 10.20
N SER A 94 -5.47 -12.51 9.16
CA SER A 94 -6.48 -12.06 8.21
C SER A 94 -7.85 -12.02 8.87
N ALA A 95 -8.69 -11.06 8.47
CA ALA A 95 -10.04 -10.97 9.01
C ALA A 95 -10.87 -12.24 8.72
N GLU A 96 -10.64 -12.86 7.56
CA GLU A 96 -11.30 -14.10 7.14
C GLU A 96 -10.90 -15.28 8.05
N ASP A 97 -9.61 -15.43 8.37
CA ASP A 97 -9.14 -16.50 9.26
C ASP A 97 -9.67 -16.30 10.68
N ALA A 98 -9.67 -15.05 11.17
CA ALA A 98 -10.25 -14.73 12.48
C ALA A 98 -11.76 -15.05 12.52
N GLU A 99 -12.51 -14.66 11.49
CA GLU A 99 -13.94 -14.96 11.39
C GLU A 99 -14.21 -16.46 11.35
N ALA A 100 -13.46 -17.21 10.54
CA ALA A 100 -13.59 -18.66 10.47
C ALA A 100 -13.35 -19.34 11.83
N ALA A 101 -12.29 -18.94 12.54
CA ALA A 101 -11.99 -19.45 13.88
C ALA A 101 -13.14 -19.14 14.87
N TRP A 102 -13.67 -17.92 14.85
CA TRP A 102 -14.81 -17.54 15.71
C TRP A 102 -16.08 -18.32 15.38
N VAL A 103 -16.37 -18.53 14.08
CA VAL A 103 -17.53 -19.31 13.63
C VAL A 103 -17.42 -20.76 14.11
N GLU A 104 -16.24 -21.36 14.01
CA GLU A 104 -15.96 -22.71 14.50
C GLU A 104 -16.15 -22.81 16.01
N MET A 105 -15.52 -21.91 16.78
CA MET A 105 -15.65 -21.85 18.24
C MET A 105 -17.12 -21.74 18.69
N ILE A 106 -17.88 -20.83 18.08
CA ILE A 106 -19.28 -20.60 18.42
C ILE A 106 -20.13 -21.83 18.05
N SER A 107 -19.82 -22.49 16.94
CA SER A 107 -20.52 -23.70 16.50
C SER A 107 -20.31 -24.87 17.47
N ILE A 108 -19.08 -25.06 17.95
CA ILE A 108 -18.75 -26.07 18.97
C ILE A 108 -19.49 -25.77 20.28
N ALA A 109 -19.38 -24.52 20.77
CA ALA A 109 -20.07 -24.10 21.99
C ALA A 109 -21.58 -24.32 21.90
N ARG A 110 -22.20 -23.94 20.78
CA ARG A 110 -23.62 -24.16 20.51
C ARG A 110 -23.98 -25.64 20.58
N SER A 111 -23.20 -26.51 19.93
CA SER A 111 -23.44 -27.96 19.94
C SER A 111 -23.43 -28.52 21.37
N ARG A 112 -22.44 -28.14 22.18
CA ARG A 112 -22.32 -28.58 23.58
C ARG A 112 -23.47 -28.10 24.46
N LEU A 113 -23.83 -26.82 24.35
CA LEU A 113 -24.93 -26.26 25.12
C LEU A 113 -26.28 -26.93 24.79
N LEU A 114 -26.51 -27.29 23.52
CA LEU A 114 -27.73 -28.01 23.12
C LEU A 114 -27.72 -29.49 23.52
N ALA A 115 -26.54 -30.12 23.63
CA ALA A 115 -26.41 -31.50 24.08
C ALA A 115 -26.61 -31.65 25.60
N MET A 116 -26.27 -30.61 26.37
CA MET A 116 -26.26 -30.63 27.84
C MET A 116 -27.61 -31.03 28.48
N PRO A 117 -28.78 -30.46 28.09
CA PRO A 117 -30.07 -30.88 28.67
C PRO A 117 -30.41 -32.33 28.36
N THR A 118 -30.07 -32.81 27.17
CA THR A 118 -30.34 -34.20 26.73
C THR A 118 -29.53 -35.19 27.58
N LYS A 119 -28.29 -34.84 27.92
CA LYS A 119 -27.41 -35.65 28.77
C LYS A 119 -27.77 -35.58 30.25
N LEU A 120 -27.98 -34.37 30.77
CA LEU A 120 -28.26 -34.15 32.19
C LEU A 120 -29.69 -34.55 32.58
N GLY A 121 -30.68 -34.40 31.69
CA GLY A 121 -32.10 -34.61 32.00
C GLY A 121 -32.40 -35.94 32.71
N PRO A 122 -31.99 -37.10 32.17
CA PRO A 122 -32.19 -38.39 32.82
C PRO A 122 -31.47 -38.52 34.17
N ALA A 123 -30.25 -37.98 34.29
CA ALA A 123 -29.47 -38.04 35.53
C ALA A 123 -30.10 -37.19 36.63
N LEU A 124 -30.45 -35.94 36.31
CA LEU A 124 -31.09 -35.00 37.23
C LEU A 124 -32.45 -35.50 37.72
N ALA A 125 -33.21 -36.24 36.89
CA ALA A 125 -34.49 -36.82 37.29
C ALA A 125 -34.39 -37.86 38.40
N THR A 126 -33.19 -38.41 38.65
CA THR A 126 -32.94 -39.41 39.70
C THR A 126 -32.28 -38.84 40.96
N MET A 127 -31.83 -37.58 40.92
CA MET A 127 -31.18 -36.90 42.04
C MET A 127 -32.20 -36.38 43.04
N THR A 128 -31.85 -36.38 44.33
CA THR A 128 -32.80 -36.08 45.42
C THR A 128 -32.47 -34.82 46.21
N THR A 129 -31.24 -34.31 46.06
CA THR A 129 -30.79 -33.10 46.76
C THR A 129 -30.39 -32.00 45.78
N ALA A 130 -30.59 -30.75 46.19
CA ALA A 130 -30.17 -29.59 45.39
C ALA A 130 -28.65 -29.56 45.16
N THR A 131 -27.86 -30.03 46.14
CA THR A 131 -26.39 -30.08 46.06
C THR A 131 -25.90 -31.06 44.99
N GLU A 132 -26.54 -32.23 44.86
CA GLU A 132 -26.23 -33.20 43.80
C GLU A 132 -26.53 -32.61 42.41
N VAL A 133 -27.71 -32.00 42.25
CA VAL A 133 -28.13 -31.35 41.00
C VAL A 133 -27.16 -30.25 40.60
N GLN A 134 -26.80 -29.37 41.55
CA GLN A 134 -25.85 -28.29 41.29
C GLN A 134 -24.48 -28.84 40.88
N SER A 135 -23.96 -29.83 41.62
CA SER A 135 -22.65 -30.42 41.32
C SER A 135 -22.61 -31.06 39.93
N ALA A 136 -23.70 -31.71 39.51
CA ALA A 136 -23.80 -32.33 38.20
C ALA A 136 -23.83 -31.30 37.06
N ILE A 137 -24.56 -30.19 37.25
CA ILE A 137 -24.60 -29.08 36.29
C ILE A 137 -23.23 -28.41 36.19
N GLU A 138 -22.59 -28.11 37.32
CA GLU A 138 -21.26 -27.48 37.35
C GLU A 138 -20.21 -28.36 36.68
N ALA A 139 -20.22 -29.67 36.95
CA ALA A 139 -19.31 -30.61 36.30
C ALA A 139 -19.47 -30.63 34.77
N GLU A 140 -20.71 -30.64 34.27
CA GLU A 140 -20.98 -30.65 32.83
C GLU A 140 -20.61 -29.33 32.15
N VAL A 141 -20.85 -28.20 32.83
CA VAL A 141 -20.44 -26.88 32.33
C VAL A 141 -18.92 -26.78 32.27
N THR A 142 -18.21 -27.20 33.32
CA THR A 142 -16.74 -27.21 33.35
C THR A 142 -16.18 -28.09 32.24
N ALA A 143 -16.71 -29.30 32.07
CA ALA A 143 -16.28 -30.20 30.98
C ALA A 143 -16.53 -29.59 29.59
N ALA A 144 -17.67 -28.93 29.38
CA ALA A 144 -17.96 -28.27 28.10
C ALA A 144 -17.01 -27.08 27.84
N LEU A 145 -16.59 -26.36 28.88
CA LEU A 145 -15.63 -25.26 28.78
C LEU A 145 -14.20 -25.77 28.53
N GLU A 146 -13.80 -26.85 29.20
CA GLU A 146 -12.49 -27.50 28.99
C GLU A 146 -12.36 -28.03 27.57
N ASP A 147 -13.40 -28.69 27.05
CA ASP A 147 -13.41 -29.18 25.67
C ASP A 147 -13.33 -28.02 24.66
N LEU A 148 -14.06 -26.93 24.90
CA LEU A 148 -13.99 -25.73 24.06
C LEU A 148 -12.60 -25.09 24.10
N ALA A 149 -11.96 -25.06 25.27
CA ALA A 149 -10.61 -24.55 25.43
C ALA A 149 -9.56 -25.47 24.77
N GLY A 150 -9.76 -26.79 24.80
CA GLY A 150 -8.89 -27.77 24.13
C GLY A 150 -8.90 -27.60 22.62
N THR A 151 -10.08 -27.38 22.00
CA THR A 151 -10.17 -27.17 20.56
C THR A 151 -9.47 -25.87 20.10
N LEU A 152 -9.38 -24.85 20.96
CA LEU A 152 -8.60 -23.63 20.67
C LEU A 152 -7.10 -23.89 20.53
N VAL A 153 -6.57 -24.92 21.22
CA VAL A 153 -5.15 -25.26 21.19
C VAL A 153 -4.81 -26.02 19.91
N GLU A 154 -5.68 -26.93 19.46
CA GLU A 154 -5.50 -27.69 18.22
C GLU A 154 -5.61 -26.82 16.96
N GLY A 155 -6.51 -25.82 16.96
CA GLY A 155 -6.61 -24.84 15.87
C GLY A 155 -5.41 -23.89 15.74
N SER A 156 -4.45 -23.93 16.67
CA SER A 156 -3.23 -23.10 16.68
C SER A 156 -1.99 -23.79 16.10
N GLU A 157 -2.14 -24.98 15.48
CA GLU A 157 -1.04 -25.63 14.76
C GLU A 157 -0.52 -24.72 13.64
N ASP A 158 0.64 -24.13 13.88
CA ASP A 158 1.33 -23.21 12.98
C ASP A 158 1.54 -23.88 11.60
N PRO A 159 0.90 -23.40 10.52
CA PRO A 159 1.08 -23.96 9.18
C PRO A 159 2.52 -23.85 8.65
N ARG A 160 3.43 -23.20 9.40
CA ARG A 160 4.85 -23.05 9.06
C ARG A 160 5.73 -24.22 9.48
N ALA A 161 5.23 -25.19 10.24
CA ALA A 161 6.02 -26.37 10.64
C ALA A 161 6.29 -27.37 9.50
N GLY A 162 5.66 -27.22 8.32
CA GLY A 162 5.76 -28.18 7.21
C GLY A 162 6.80 -27.89 6.11
N GLY A 163 7.67 -26.89 6.28
CA GLY A 163 8.50 -26.35 5.18
C GLY A 163 10.01 -26.49 5.36
N ALA A 164 10.51 -27.56 5.99
CA ALA A 164 11.94 -27.79 6.08
C ALA A 164 12.26 -29.28 5.89
N ASP A 165 12.10 -29.79 4.66
CA ASP A 165 13.02 -30.81 4.18
C ASP A 165 12.95 -31.03 2.66
N SER A 166 14.11 -31.38 2.11
CA SER A 166 14.42 -31.81 0.74
C SER A 166 14.73 -30.73 -0.30
N SER A 167 16.03 -30.46 -0.47
CA SER A 167 16.74 -30.88 -1.69
C SER A 167 18.25 -30.82 -1.44
N GLY A 168 18.87 -32.00 -1.47
CA GLY A 168 20.30 -32.17 -1.71
C GLY A 168 20.62 -32.23 -3.20
#